data_AF-A0A966MUI2-F1
#
_entry.id   AF-A0A966MUI2-F1
#
_cell.length_a   1.000
_cell.length_b   1.000
_cell.length_c   1.000
_cell.angle_alpha   90.00
_cell.angle_beta   90.00
_cell.angle_gamma   90.00
#
_symmetry.space_group_name_H-M   'P 1'
#
loop_
_entity.id
_entity.type
_entity.pdbx_description
1 polymer ?
#
loop_
_entity_poly.entity_id
_entity_poly.type
_entity_poly.pdbx_seq_one_letter_code
_entity_poly.pdbx_strand_id
1 'polypeptide(L)'
;MPLSEQDIQRYRHEGYLIPGYRLEPELLQQLQQTLDQLIRDNPGVRPEKLVSAHIEGMNDEGVKGSQRFLELAMHPPIVDMVEQLIGPDVILWGCHVFCKPAGEGYETPWHQDGHYWPIRPLATCTVWVALEPSTRDNGCLRVIPGSHRDHQLHPHLHEDRTDLTLTQRMADGTFDASQAADLELQPGPVSYTHL
;
A
#
# COMPACT_ATOMS: atom_id res chain seq x y z
N MET A 1 13.18 -0.23 -14.38
CA MET A 1 14.60 -0.10 -13.96
C MET A 1 15.01 -1.38 -13.27
N PRO A 2 16.18 -1.97 -13.57
CA PRO A 2 16.59 -3.21 -12.91
C PRO A 2 16.89 -2.97 -11.43
N LEU A 3 16.31 -3.79 -10.57
CA LEU A 3 16.69 -3.91 -9.17
C LEU A 3 18.07 -4.58 -9.09
N SER A 4 18.89 -4.20 -8.12
CA SER A 4 20.14 -4.93 -7.88
C SER A 4 19.85 -6.30 -7.26
N GLU A 5 20.78 -7.24 -7.37
CA GLU A 5 20.68 -8.51 -6.65
C GLU A 5 20.54 -8.27 -5.13
N GLN A 6 21.18 -7.24 -4.59
CA GLN A 6 21.06 -6.88 -3.18
C GLN A 6 19.65 -6.42 -2.81
N ASP A 7 19.00 -5.65 -3.68
CA ASP A 7 17.61 -5.22 -3.48
C ASP A 7 16.65 -6.42 -3.46
N ILE A 8 16.82 -7.34 -4.41
CA ILE A 8 16.00 -8.56 -4.51
C ILE A 8 16.20 -9.44 -3.28
N GLN A 9 17.44 -9.65 -2.83
CA GLN A 9 17.74 -10.44 -1.64
C GLN A 9 17.19 -9.76 -0.38
N ARG A 10 17.28 -8.43 -0.28
CA ARG A 10 16.67 -7.68 0.82
C ARG A 10 15.16 -7.85 0.85
N TYR A 11 14.47 -7.69 -0.28
CA TYR A 11 13.02 -7.90 -0.36
C TYR A 11 12.65 -9.33 0.09
N ARG A 12 13.37 -10.34 -0.39
CA ARG A 12 13.12 -11.74 -0.02
C ARG A 12 13.34 -12.02 1.47
N HIS A 13 14.36 -11.40 2.07
CA HIS A 13 14.70 -11.60 3.47
C HIS A 13 13.83 -10.79 4.43
N GLU A 14 13.65 -9.50 4.15
CA GLU A 14 12.98 -8.53 5.02
C GLU A 14 11.49 -8.40 4.73
N GLY A 15 11.03 -8.81 3.55
CA GLY A 15 9.62 -8.68 3.15
C GLY A 15 9.25 -7.28 2.69
N TYR A 16 10.22 -6.36 2.60
CA TYR A 16 10.01 -5.03 2.04
C TYR A 16 11.26 -4.47 1.37
N LEU A 17 11.05 -3.48 0.49
CA LEU A 17 12.10 -2.79 -0.23
C LEU A 17 11.68 -1.34 -0.54
N ILE A 18 12.60 -0.40 -0.35
CA ILE A 18 12.49 0.97 -0.86
C ILE A 18 13.63 1.14 -1.87
N PRO A 19 13.39 0.97 -3.18
CA PRO A 19 14.45 1.12 -4.17
C PRO A 19 14.85 2.60 -4.31
N GLY A 20 15.99 2.86 -4.94
CA GLY A 20 16.43 4.22 -5.26
C GLY A 20 15.57 4.94 -6.31
N TYR A 21 14.58 4.25 -6.89
CA TYR A 21 13.66 4.83 -7.85
C TYR A 21 12.73 5.86 -7.21
N ARG A 22 12.44 6.92 -7.97
CA ARG A 22 11.50 7.98 -7.62
C ARG A 22 10.69 8.32 -8.87
N LEU A 23 9.41 8.62 -8.67
CA LEU A 23 8.58 9.17 -9.74
C LEU A 23 9.17 10.48 -10.27
N GLU A 24 8.98 10.70 -11.57
CA GLU A 24 9.31 11.93 -12.25
C GLU A 24 8.52 13.10 -11.60
N PRO A 25 9.14 14.27 -11.39
CA PRO A 25 8.49 15.40 -10.72
C PRO A 25 7.16 15.81 -11.35
N GLU A 26 7.06 15.79 -12.68
CA GLU A 26 5.85 16.13 -13.41
C GLU A 26 4.73 15.11 -13.16
N LEU A 27 5.07 13.82 -13.15
CA LEU A 27 4.11 12.75 -12.87
C LEU A 27 3.63 12.82 -11.41
N LEU A 28 4.54 13.05 -10.46
CA LEU A 28 4.20 13.26 -9.06
C LEU A 28 3.23 14.44 -8.89
N GLN A 29 3.50 15.58 -9.53
CA GLN A 29 2.62 16.75 -9.47
C GLN A 29 1.23 16.44 -10.05
N GLN A 30 1.15 15.73 -11.17
CA GLN A 30 -0.12 15.31 -11.76
C GLN A 30 -0.91 14.38 -10.83
N LEU A 31 -0.23 13.46 -10.14
CA LEU A 31 -0.85 12.55 -9.18
C LEU A 31 -1.36 13.29 -7.94
N GLN A 32 -0.63 14.28 -7.43
CA GLN A 32 -1.08 15.15 -6.34
C GLN A 32 -2.35 15.93 -6.74
N GLN A 33 -2.35 16.54 -7.94
CA GLN A 33 -3.54 17.24 -8.45
C GLN A 33 -4.73 16.29 -8.65
N THR A 34 -4.46 15.07 -9.11
CA THR A 34 -5.49 14.03 -9.27
C THR A 34 -6.04 13.60 -7.92
N LEU A 35 -5.18 13.45 -6.90
CA LEU A 35 -5.60 13.13 -5.54
C LEU A 35 -6.53 14.21 -4.98
N ASP A 36 -6.13 15.48 -5.11
CA ASP A 36 -6.95 16.61 -4.67
C ASP A 36 -8.31 16.61 -5.36
N GLN A 37 -8.35 16.30 -6.66
CA GLN A 37 -9.61 16.19 -7.40
C GLN A 37 -10.45 14.99 -6.95
N LEU A 38 -9.81 13.84 -6.70
CA LEU A 38 -10.47 12.63 -6.22
C LEU A 38 -11.17 12.90 -4.88
N ILE A 39 -10.51 13.58 -3.94
CA ILE A 39 -11.11 13.94 -2.64
C ILE A 39 -12.30 14.88 -2.85
N ARG A 40 -12.16 15.93 -3.69
CA ARG A 40 -13.25 16.88 -3.99
C ARG A 40 -14.46 16.23 -4.65
N ASP A 41 -14.23 15.26 -5.52
CA ASP A 41 -15.27 14.55 -6.26
C ASP A 41 -16.04 13.54 -5.38
N ASN A 42 -15.52 13.23 -4.19
CA ASN A 42 -16.07 12.23 -3.27
C ASN A 42 -16.36 12.81 -1.87
N PRO A 43 -17.15 13.90 -1.73
CA PRO A 43 -17.31 14.62 -0.46
C PRO A 43 -18.00 13.82 0.66
N GLY A 44 -18.67 12.70 0.32
CA GLY A 44 -19.30 11.79 1.27
C GLY A 44 -18.44 10.58 1.66
N VAL A 45 -17.26 10.43 1.06
CA VAL A 45 -16.35 9.31 1.32
C VAL A 45 -15.17 9.84 2.13
N ARG A 46 -14.84 9.13 3.21
CA ARG A 46 -13.64 9.45 3.98
C ARG A 46 -12.38 9.25 3.12
N PRO A 47 -11.36 10.12 3.21
CA PRO A 47 -10.15 9.98 2.41
C PRO A 47 -9.39 8.66 2.64
N GLU A 48 -9.54 7.99 3.79
CA GLU A 48 -8.99 6.67 4.06
C GLU A 48 -9.78 5.50 3.43
N LYS A 49 -10.90 5.79 2.76
CA LYS A 49 -11.82 4.80 2.17
C LYS A 49 -12.01 5.01 0.67
N LEU A 50 -11.07 5.67 0.00
CA LEU A 50 -11.07 5.87 -1.46
C LEU A 50 -10.63 4.59 -2.19
N VAL A 51 -11.39 3.51 -1.98
CA VAL A 51 -11.13 2.17 -2.49
C VAL A 51 -11.41 2.11 -3.99
N SER A 52 -10.63 1.31 -4.70
CA SER A 52 -10.76 1.10 -6.15
C SER A 52 -10.70 2.41 -6.95
N ALA A 53 -9.87 3.35 -6.50
CA ALA A 53 -9.71 4.68 -7.11
C ALA A 53 -9.22 4.65 -8.57
N HIS A 54 -8.69 3.51 -9.02
CA HIS A 54 -8.26 3.26 -10.39
C HIS A 54 -9.40 2.98 -11.38
N ILE A 55 -10.62 2.69 -10.89
CA ILE A 55 -11.81 2.51 -11.73
C ILE A 55 -12.32 3.89 -12.12
N GLU A 56 -12.32 4.20 -13.42
CA GLU A 56 -12.83 5.48 -13.92
C GLU A 56 -14.35 5.58 -13.71
N GLY A 57 -14.81 6.70 -13.16
CA GLY A 57 -16.22 6.91 -12.84
C GLY A 57 -16.62 6.28 -11.50
N MET A 58 -17.93 6.13 -11.27
CA MET A 58 -18.45 5.61 -10.01
C MET A 58 -18.27 4.09 -9.94
N ASN A 59 -17.53 3.61 -8.93
CA ASN A 59 -17.34 2.19 -8.67
C ASN A 59 -18.36 1.64 -7.65
N ASP A 60 -18.33 0.32 -7.44
CA ASP A 60 -19.25 -0.38 -6.52
C ASP A 60 -19.05 -0.02 -5.03
N GLU A 61 -17.92 0.63 -4.70
CA GLU A 61 -17.61 1.15 -3.36
C GLU A 61 -18.16 2.57 -3.13
N GLY A 62 -18.86 3.14 -4.13
CA GLY A 62 -19.37 4.50 -4.08
C GLY A 62 -18.30 5.58 -4.24
N VAL A 63 -17.13 5.21 -4.79
CA VAL A 63 -16.03 6.12 -5.09
C VAL A 63 -16.03 6.43 -6.58
N LYS A 64 -16.06 7.72 -6.93
CA LYS A 64 -15.78 8.22 -8.27
C LYS A 64 -14.28 8.27 -8.47
N GLY A 65 -13.71 7.25 -9.13
CA GLY A 65 -12.27 7.10 -9.35
C GLY A 65 -11.74 7.84 -10.58
N SER A 66 -10.45 7.65 -10.84
CA SER A 66 -9.68 8.27 -11.92
C SER A 66 -8.76 7.27 -12.60
N GLN A 67 -8.82 7.23 -13.93
CA GLN A 67 -7.94 6.42 -14.79
C GLN A 67 -6.44 6.64 -14.52
N ARG A 68 -6.05 7.81 -14.00
CA ARG A 68 -4.65 8.13 -13.68
C ARG A 68 -4.04 7.16 -12.64
N PHE A 69 -4.84 6.64 -11.71
CA PHE A 69 -4.33 5.64 -10.75
C PHE A 69 -4.11 4.27 -11.41
N LEU A 70 -4.90 3.92 -12.44
CA LEU A 70 -4.64 2.75 -13.27
C LEU A 70 -3.37 2.95 -14.11
N GLU A 71 -3.19 4.13 -14.69
CA GLU A 71 -1.95 4.48 -15.42
C GLU A 71 -0.70 4.41 -14.52
N LEU A 72 -0.81 4.83 -13.26
CA LEU A 72 0.27 4.67 -12.27
C LEU A 72 0.54 3.19 -11.97
N ALA A 73 -0.51 2.38 -11.76
CA ALA A 73 -0.36 0.95 -11.52
C ALA A 73 0.29 0.21 -12.71
N MET A 74 0.12 0.74 -13.93
CA MET A 74 0.73 0.24 -15.16
C MET A 74 2.06 0.94 -15.51
N HIS A 75 2.58 1.82 -14.65
CA HIS A 75 3.76 2.60 -14.96
C HIS A 75 4.98 1.67 -15.13
N PRO A 76 5.67 1.67 -16.29
CA PRO A 76 6.65 0.62 -16.61
C PRO A 76 7.77 0.46 -15.56
N PRO A 77 8.39 1.53 -15.01
CA PRO A 77 9.36 1.38 -13.92
C PRO A 77 8.82 0.61 -12.71
N ILE A 78 7.55 0.80 -12.35
CA ILE A 78 6.91 0.10 -11.23
C ILE A 78 6.69 -1.37 -11.59
N VAL A 79 6.07 -1.64 -12.75
CA VAL A 79 5.76 -3.00 -13.21
C VAL A 79 7.04 -3.81 -13.39
N ASP A 80 8.07 -3.25 -14.04
CA ASP A 80 9.39 -3.89 -14.19
C ASP A 80 9.97 -4.36 -12.85
N MET A 81 9.82 -3.54 -11.80
CA MET A 81 10.33 -3.87 -10.46
C MET A 81 9.45 -4.93 -9.79
N VAL A 82 8.13 -4.89 -9.93
CA VAL A 82 7.23 -5.94 -9.44
C VAL A 82 7.59 -7.28 -10.10
N GLU A 83 7.76 -7.31 -11.41
CA GLU A 83 8.07 -8.53 -12.17
C GLU A 83 9.38 -9.19 -11.71
N GLN A 84 10.39 -8.38 -11.37
CA GLN A 84 11.66 -8.87 -10.81
C GLN A 84 11.50 -9.48 -9.40
N LEU A 85 10.51 -9.05 -8.62
CA LEU A 85 10.28 -9.53 -7.25
C LEU A 85 9.40 -10.78 -7.21
N ILE A 86 8.29 -10.79 -7.96
CA ILE A 86 7.26 -11.85 -7.86
C ILE A 86 7.04 -12.66 -9.14
N GLY A 87 7.73 -12.32 -10.24
CA GLY A 87 7.61 -12.99 -11.54
C GLY A 87 6.79 -12.19 -12.57
N PRO A 88 6.83 -12.59 -13.84
CA PRO A 88 6.33 -11.79 -14.97
C PRO A 88 4.81 -11.78 -15.11
N ASP A 89 4.11 -12.77 -14.56
CA ASP A 89 2.66 -12.93 -14.72
C ASP A 89 1.92 -12.17 -13.62
N VAL A 90 1.83 -10.84 -13.78
CA VAL A 90 1.23 -9.93 -12.80
C VAL A 90 -0.17 -9.46 -13.21
N ILE A 91 -1.05 -9.31 -12.23
CA ILE A 91 -2.36 -8.69 -12.39
C ILE A 91 -2.57 -7.67 -11.27
N LEU A 92 -3.16 -6.53 -11.59
CA LEU A 92 -3.61 -5.58 -10.58
C LEU A 92 -4.83 -6.14 -9.85
N TRP A 93 -4.64 -6.54 -8.59
CA TRP A 93 -5.75 -7.02 -7.75
C TRP A 93 -6.60 -5.86 -7.21
N GLY A 94 -5.95 -4.77 -6.79
CA GLY A 94 -6.62 -3.61 -6.23
C GLY A 94 -5.70 -2.40 -6.15
N CYS A 95 -6.32 -1.23 -6.09
CA CYS A 95 -5.64 0.03 -5.85
C CYS A 95 -6.51 0.87 -4.92
N HIS A 96 -5.89 1.34 -3.83
CA HIS A 96 -6.51 2.16 -2.81
C HIS A 96 -5.65 3.40 -2.59
N VAL A 97 -6.30 4.55 -2.53
CA VAL A 97 -5.70 5.79 -2.07
C VAL A 97 -5.89 5.90 -0.56
N PHE A 98 -4.79 5.84 0.19
CA PHE A 98 -4.80 5.99 1.64
C PHE A 98 -4.45 7.42 2.04
N CYS A 99 -5.46 8.24 2.35
CA CYS A 99 -5.26 9.60 2.84
C CYS A 99 -5.73 9.73 4.28
N LYS A 100 -4.81 9.99 5.22
CA LYS A 100 -5.12 10.20 6.64
C LYS A 100 -5.20 11.70 6.92
N PRO A 101 -6.39 12.29 7.15
CA PRO A 101 -6.50 13.70 7.49
C PRO A 101 -5.83 14.00 8.84
N ALA A 102 -5.25 15.19 8.94
CA ALA A 102 -4.54 15.61 10.15
C ALA A 102 -5.47 15.62 11.38
N GLY A 103 -5.06 14.92 12.44
CA GLY A 103 -5.76 14.91 13.74
C GLY A 103 -7.02 14.04 13.82
N GLU A 104 -7.56 13.57 12.69
CA GLU A 104 -8.77 12.74 12.65
C GLU A 104 -8.63 11.48 11.79
N GLY A 105 -7.39 11.18 11.37
CA GLY A 105 -7.05 10.01 10.57
C GLY A 105 -7.36 8.71 11.29
N TYR A 106 -7.98 7.76 10.59
CA TYR A 106 -8.25 6.44 11.15
C TYR A 106 -6.97 5.61 11.31
N GLU A 107 -6.96 4.80 12.36
CA GLU A 107 -5.88 3.84 12.60
C GLU A 107 -5.99 2.68 11.60
N THR A 108 -4.86 2.26 11.05
CA THR A 108 -4.74 0.98 10.33
C THR A 108 -4.13 -0.03 11.29
N PRO A 109 -4.90 -1.01 11.79
CA PRO A 109 -4.39 -1.97 12.76
C PRO A 109 -3.36 -2.91 12.12
N TRP A 110 -2.57 -3.61 12.94
CA TRP A 110 -1.68 -4.66 12.46
C TRP A 110 -2.49 -5.75 11.75
N HIS A 111 -2.08 -6.13 10.53
CA HIS A 111 -2.79 -7.07 9.67
C HIS A 111 -1.83 -7.76 8.69
N GLN A 112 -2.31 -8.83 8.06
CA GLN A 112 -1.71 -9.43 6.87
C GLN A 112 -2.69 -9.30 5.71
N ASP A 113 -2.32 -8.61 4.62
CA ASP A 113 -3.26 -8.42 3.50
C ASP A 113 -3.73 -9.76 2.90
N GLY A 114 -2.86 -10.77 2.90
CA GLY A 114 -3.21 -12.13 2.46
C GLY A 114 -4.34 -12.80 3.24
N HIS A 115 -4.71 -12.26 4.41
CA HIS A 115 -5.88 -12.66 5.18
C HIS A 115 -7.19 -12.24 4.52
N TYR A 116 -7.24 -11.04 3.93
CA TYR A 116 -8.46 -10.47 3.34
C TYR A 116 -8.72 -11.01 1.93
N TRP A 117 -7.67 -11.44 1.22
CA TRP A 117 -7.77 -11.83 -0.18
C TRP A 117 -7.70 -13.34 -0.39
N PRO A 118 -8.56 -13.91 -1.26
CA PRO A 118 -8.55 -15.35 -1.58
C PRO A 118 -7.43 -15.73 -2.56
N ILE A 119 -6.25 -15.12 -2.45
CA ILE A 119 -5.11 -15.30 -3.37
C ILE A 119 -4.18 -16.39 -2.84
N ARG A 120 -3.95 -17.44 -3.61
CA ARG A 120 -3.02 -18.54 -3.27
C ARG A 120 -2.16 -18.92 -4.48
N PRO A 121 -0.84 -19.16 -4.33
CA PRO A 121 -0.05 -18.99 -3.10
C PRO A 121 0.01 -17.51 -2.66
N LEU A 122 0.49 -17.24 -1.43
CA LEU A 122 0.73 -15.88 -0.92
C LEU A 122 1.93 -15.26 -1.67
N ALA A 123 1.72 -14.96 -2.95
CA ALA A 123 2.71 -14.42 -3.87
C ALA A 123 2.21 -13.06 -4.39
N THR A 124 1.95 -12.15 -3.47
CA THR A 124 1.47 -10.80 -3.76
C THR A 124 2.49 -9.77 -3.34
N CYS A 125 2.56 -8.69 -4.11
CA CYS A 125 3.38 -7.53 -3.81
C CYS A 125 2.49 -6.29 -3.76
N THR A 126 2.53 -5.57 -2.63
CA THR A 126 1.91 -4.25 -2.54
C THR A 126 2.95 -3.20 -2.88
N VAL A 127 2.60 -2.28 -3.77
CA VAL A 127 3.40 -1.10 -4.09
C VAL A 127 2.76 0.11 -3.44
N TRP A 128 3.49 0.78 -2.55
CA TRP A 128 3.05 2.01 -1.90
C TRP A 128 3.80 3.20 -2.47
N VAL A 129 3.08 4.22 -2.91
CA VAL A 129 3.65 5.41 -3.56
C VAL A 129 3.38 6.62 -2.68
N ALA A 130 4.45 7.27 -2.20
CA ALA A 130 4.33 8.47 -1.40
C ALA A 130 3.98 9.68 -2.29
N LEU A 131 2.74 10.18 -2.21
CA LEU A 131 2.35 11.43 -2.87
C LEU A 131 2.61 12.66 -1.99
N GLU A 132 2.65 12.46 -0.68
CA GLU A 132 2.97 13.45 0.36
C GLU A 132 4.03 12.87 1.31
N PRO A 133 4.69 13.68 2.16
CA PRO A 133 5.61 13.15 3.16
C PRO A 133 4.88 12.13 4.05
N SER A 134 5.41 10.93 4.14
CA SER A 134 4.98 9.87 5.03
C SER A 134 6.03 9.74 6.12
N THR A 135 5.69 10.14 7.33
CA THR A 135 6.59 10.18 8.48
C THR A 135 5.99 9.41 9.64
N ARG A 136 6.81 9.11 10.64
CA ARG A 136 6.33 8.47 11.86
C ARG A 136 5.22 9.29 12.53
N ASP A 137 5.36 10.62 12.51
CA ASP A 137 4.42 11.54 13.16
C ASP A 137 3.05 11.62 12.47
N ASN A 138 2.96 11.30 11.17
CA ASN A 138 1.69 11.28 10.42
C ASN A 138 1.22 9.86 10.05
N GLY A 139 1.83 8.83 10.64
CA GLY A 139 1.38 7.45 10.54
C GLY A 139 1.83 6.74 9.26
N CYS A 140 3.12 6.85 8.94
CA CYS A 140 3.79 6.06 7.89
C CYS A 140 3.56 4.55 8.06
N LEU A 141 3.76 3.81 6.97
CA LEU A 141 3.65 2.37 6.99
C LEU A 141 4.71 1.78 7.94
N ARG A 142 4.28 0.81 8.75
CA ARG A 142 5.17 0.00 9.59
C ARG A 142 5.08 -1.45 9.19
N VAL A 143 6.24 -2.09 9.11
CA VAL A 143 6.35 -3.51 8.75
C VAL A 143 7.16 -4.24 9.81
N ILE A 144 6.94 -5.53 9.97
CA ILE A 144 7.78 -6.39 10.80
C ILE A 144 8.72 -7.14 9.86
N PRO A 145 10.02 -6.80 9.81
CA PRO A 145 10.91 -7.38 8.84
C PRO A 145 10.99 -8.92 8.97
N GLY A 146 10.83 -9.60 7.84
CA GLY A 146 10.90 -11.07 7.74
C GLY A 146 9.65 -11.81 8.21
N SER A 147 8.57 -11.13 8.61
CA SER A 147 7.33 -11.77 9.09
C SER A 147 6.61 -12.62 8.03
N HIS A 148 6.86 -12.36 6.74
CA HIS A 148 6.28 -13.10 5.62
C HIS A 148 6.92 -14.50 5.41
N ARG A 149 8.12 -14.73 5.96
CA ARG A 149 8.96 -15.91 5.64
C ARG A 149 8.36 -17.25 6.06
N ASP A 150 7.49 -17.24 7.06
CA ASP A 150 6.82 -18.44 7.54
C ASP A 150 5.66 -18.86 6.63
N HIS A 151 5.31 -18.03 5.63
CA HIS A 151 4.23 -18.23 4.66
C HIS A 151 2.89 -18.62 5.32
N GLN A 152 2.65 -18.08 6.51
CA GLN A 152 1.50 -18.40 7.36
C GLN A 152 0.64 -17.16 7.57
N LEU A 153 -0.66 -17.37 7.53
CA LEU A 153 -1.63 -16.39 7.98
C LEU A 153 -1.94 -16.66 9.45
N HIS A 154 -1.78 -15.64 10.27
CA HIS A 154 -2.17 -15.69 11.67
C HIS A 154 -3.66 -15.38 11.83
N PRO A 155 -4.27 -15.84 12.93
CA PRO A 155 -5.65 -15.49 13.25
C PRO A 155 -5.85 -13.97 13.27
N HIS A 156 -6.92 -13.50 12.64
CA HIS A 156 -7.38 -12.12 12.78
C HIS A 156 -8.66 -12.09 13.63
N LEU A 157 -8.77 -11.06 14.46
CA LEU A 157 -9.92 -10.79 15.33
C LEU A 157 -10.74 -9.66 14.71
N HIS A 158 -12.06 -9.76 14.81
CA HIS A 158 -12.96 -8.68 14.41
C HIS A 158 -12.88 -7.52 15.40
N GLU A 159 -13.01 -6.30 14.88
CA GLU A 159 -13.02 -5.06 15.65
C GLU A 159 -14.35 -4.32 15.43
N ASP A 160 -15.03 -3.99 16.52
CA ASP A 160 -16.26 -3.20 16.51
C ASP A 160 -15.99 -1.68 16.50
N ARG A 161 -14.71 -1.28 16.58
CA ARG A 161 -14.27 0.12 16.50
C ARG A 161 -14.61 0.75 15.15
N THR A 162 -15.11 1.98 15.19
CA THR A 162 -15.53 2.73 13.99
C THR A 162 -14.47 3.71 13.47
N ASP A 163 -13.36 3.84 14.18
CA ASP A 163 -12.22 4.71 13.88
C ASP A 163 -11.03 3.95 13.26
N LEU A 164 -11.30 2.77 12.68
CA LEU A 164 -10.33 1.93 11.98
C LEU A 164 -10.54 1.95 10.47
N THR A 165 -9.44 1.84 9.72
CA THR A 165 -9.50 1.62 8.26
C THR A 165 -9.86 0.18 7.90
N LEU A 166 -9.67 -0.77 8.83
CA LEU A 166 -9.94 -2.20 8.66
C LEU A 166 -10.74 -2.72 9.85
N THR A 167 -11.68 -3.64 9.61
CA THR A 167 -12.56 -4.22 10.65
C THR A 167 -12.00 -5.50 11.27
N GLN A 168 -10.77 -5.87 10.92
CA GLN A 168 -10.08 -7.01 11.49
C GLN A 168 -8.63 -6.62 11.76
N ARG A 169 -8.04 -7.22 12.80
CA ARG A 169 -6.62 -7.06 13.16
C ARG A 169 -5.99 -8.41 13.47
N MET A 170 -4.67 -8.52 13.39
CA MET A 170 -3.95 -9.69 13.90
C MET A 170 -4.21 -9.91 15.39
N ALA A 171 -4.37 -11.18 15.78
CA ALA A 171 -4.54 -11.57 17.18
C ALA A 171 -3.29 -11.24 18.02
N ASP A 172 -3.50 -10.90 19.29
CA ASP A 172 -2.40 -10.54 20.19
C ASP A 172 -1.41 -11.71 20.36
N GLY A 173 -0.13 -11.39 20.48
CA GLY A 173 0.95 -12.38 20.63
C GLY A 173 1.34 -13.11 19.34
N THR A 174 0.72 -12.80 18.21
CA THR A 174 1.11 -13.35 16.90
C THR A 174 2.22 -12.54 16.21
N PHE A 175 2.57 -11.39 16.75
CA PHE A 175 3.61 -10.51 16.26
C PHE A 175 4.24 -9.69 17.39
N ASP A 176 5.45 -9.17 17.17
CA ASP A 176 6.16 -8.28 18.11
C ASP A 176 6.32 -6.89 17.49
N ALA A 177 5.50 -5.94 17.94
CA ALA A 177 5.53 -4.56 17.45
C ALA A 177 6.84 -3.83 17.76
N SER A 178 7.66 -4.31 18.71
CA SER A 178 8.97 -3.71 19.01
C SER A 178 10.00 -3.97 17.91
N GLN A 179 9.74 -4.96 17.04
CA GLN A 179 10.56 -5.29 15.87
C GLN A 179 10.15 -4.50 14.62
N ALA A 180 9.15 -3.61 14.73
CA ALA A 180 8.65 -2.86 13.61
C ALA A 180 9.70 -1.90 13.04
N ALA A 181 9.78 -1.85 11.72
CA ALA A 181 10.48 -0.81 10.97
C ALA A 181 9.48 0.22 10.43
N ASP A 182 9.73 1.50 10.71
CA ASP A 182 9.01 2.62 10.12
C ASP A 182 9.51 2.87 8.69
N LEU A 183 8.59 2.91 7.71
CA LEU A 183 8.90 3.21 6.31
C LEU A 183 8.59 4.68 6.01
N GLU A 184 9.46 5.57 6.48
CA GLU A 184 9.33 7.00 6.19
C GLU A 184 9.76 7.33 4.76
N LEU A 185 8.90 8.03 4.03
CA LEU A 185 9.08 8.35 2.62
C LEU A 185 8.80 9.83 2.37
N GLN A 186 9.69 10.51 1.65
CA GLN A 186 9.34 11.79 1.02
C GLN A 186 8.44 11.55 -0.20
N PRO A 187 7.81 12.59 -0.78
CA PRO A 187 7.06 12.45 -2.03
C PRO A 187 7.93 11.93 -3.18
N GLY A 188 7.40 10.97 -3.94
CA GLY A 188 8.02 10.40 -5.15
C GLY A 188 8.55 8.96 -5.02
N PRO A 189 9.33 8.60 -3.97
CA PRO A 189 9.69 7.23 -3.67
C PRO A 189 8.50 6.27 -3.63
N VAL A 190 8.82 5.03 -3.95
CA VAL A 190 7.92 3.88 -3.85
C VAL A 190 8.49 2.88 -2.85
N SER A 191 7.63 2.14 -2.17
CA SER A 191 8.01 0.95 -1.40
C SER A 191 7.26 -0.27 -1.92
N TYR A 192 7.89 -1.42 -1.77
CA TYR A 192 7.37 -2.73 -2.13
C TYR A 192 7.30 -3.54 -0.85
N THR A 193 6.16 -4.17 -0.57
CA THR A 193 6.00 -5.05 0.59
C THR A 193 5.42 -6.39 0.16
N HIS A 194 5.92 -7.46 0.78
CA HIS A 194 5.31 -8.78 0.73
C HIS A 194 4.10 -8.79 1.67
N LEU A 195 3.08 -9.57 1.31
CA LEU A 195 1.88 -9.77 2.12
C LEU A 195 1.76 -11.18 2.67
#